data_AF-A0A077ECJ1-F1
#
_entry.id   AF-A0A077ECJ1-F1
#
_cell.length_a   1.000
_cell.length_b   1.000
_cell.length_c   1.000
_cell.angle_alpha   90.00
_cell.angle_beta   90.00
_cell.angle_gamma   90.00
#
_symmetry.space_group_name_H-M   'P 1'
#
loop_
_entity.id
_entity.type
_entity.pdbx_description
1 polymer ?
#
loop_
_entity_poly.entity_id
_entity_poly.type
_entity_poly.pdbx_seq_one_letter_code
_entity_poly.pdbx_strand_id
1 'polypeptide(L)'
;MNCEEIKKNIGIKRVLESFNLFPTKENLRTAFYFALDREEKTPSLSVDFMKNRAFDFGIGKSYDVISIVQAINKCSVSDALKYLERLDFSQDKTEEKEKETQGTKTYEISEMREIIHPALVRYLKERKVYEQRYLCRTF
;
A
#
# COMPACT_ATOMS: atom_id res chain seq x y z
N MET A 1 -23.91 -6.86 -6.74
CA MET A 1 -23.08 -6.94 -5.53
C MET A 1 -23.23 -5.66 -4.73
N ASN A 2 -23.21 -5.74 -3.40
CA ASN A 2 -23.17 -4.54 -2.56
C ASN A 2 -21.74 -4.00 -2.38
N CYS A 3 -21.59 -2.78 -1.88
CA CYS A 3 -20.27 -2.14 -1.75
C CYS A 3 -19.27 -2.92 -0.90
N GLU A 4 -19.72 -3.62 0.15
CA GLU A 4 -18.84 -4.34 1.07
C GLU A 4 -18.36 -5.67 0.47
N GLU A 5 -19.19 -6.34 -0.32
CA GLU A 5 -18.82 -7.53 -1.08
C GLU A 5 -17.73 -7.21 -2.11
N ILE A 6 -17.91 -6.14 -2.87
CA ILE A 6 -16.95 -5.71 -3.91
C ILE A 6 -15.58 -5.42 -3.31
N LYS A 7 -15.52 -4.69 -2.19
CA LYS A 7 -14.25 -4.35 -1.53
C LYS A 7 -13.47 -5.57 -1.03
N LYS A 8 -14.15 -6.70 -0.77
CA LYS A 8 -13.53 -7.94 -0.30
C LYS A 8 -13.11 -8.86 -1.45
N ASN A 9 -13.91 -8.90 -2.52
CA ASN A 9 -13.75 -9.89 -3.57
C ASN A 9 -12.89 -9.40 -4.75
N ILE A 10 -12.84 -8.09 -4.99
CA ILE A 10 -12.11 -7.54 -6.14
C ILE A 10 -10.80 -6.91 -5.67
N GLY A 11 -9.69 -7.46 -6.18
CA GLY A 11 -8.35 -6.94 -5.91
C GLY A 11 -8.07 -5.63 -6.66
N ILE A 12 -7.54 -4.64 -5.94
CA ILE A 12 -7.20 -3.30 -6.42
C ILE A 12 -6.20 -3.33 -7.56
N LYS A 13 -5.28 -4.31 -7.57
CA LYS A 13 -4.33 -4.53 -8.66
C LYS A 13 -5.07 -4.80 -9.97
N ARG A 14 -6.03 -5.73 -9.97
CA ARG A 14 -6.85 -6.06 -11.15
C ARG A 14 -7.66 -4.87 -11.63
N VAL A 15 -8.21 -4.07 -10.70
CA VAL A 15 -8.94 -2.84 -11.05
C VAL A 15 -8.03 -1.87 -11.78
N LEU A 16 -6.82 -1.60 -11.26
CA LEU A 16 -5.86 -0.71 -11.93
C LEU A 16 -5.43 -1.24 -13.31
N GLU A 17 -5.15 -2.54 -13.40
CA GLU A 17 -4.79 -3.20 -14.67
C GLU A 17 -5.92 -3.13 -15.71
N SER A 18 -7.18 -3.19 -15.28
CA SER A 18 -8.33 -3.03 -16.17
C SER A 18 -8.45 -1.64 -16.80
N PHE A 19 -7.74 -0.65 -16.25
CA PHE A 19 -7.56 0.68 -16.82
C PHE A 19 -6.21 0.86 -17.50
N ASN A 20 -5.48 -0.22 -17.76
CA ASN A 20 -4.11 -0.22 -18.29
C ASN A 20 -3.13 0.60 -17.43
N LEU A 21 -3.37 0.70 -16.12
CA LEU A 21 -2.47 1.35 -15.17
C LEU A 21 -1.54 0.31 -14.57
N PHE A 22 -0.24 0.51 -14.78
CA PHE A 22 0.81 -0.38 -14.28
C PHE A 22 1.75 0.38 -13.34
N PRO A 23 2.29 -0.28 -12.31
CA PRO A 23 3.12 0.37 -11.32
C PRO A 23 4.47 0.77 -11.91
N THR A 24 4.99 1.93 -11.49
CA THR A 24 6.37 2.33 -11.77
C THR A 24 7.37 1.54 -10.93
N LYS A 25 6.96 1.14 -9.72
CA LYS A 25 7.73 0.31 -8.80
C LYS A 25 6.79 -0.55 -7.98
N GLU A 26 7.08 -1.84 -7.86
CA GLU A 26 6.29 -2.76 -7.04
C GLU A 26 7.16 -3.69 -6.20
N ASN A 27 6.55 -4.20 -5.13
CA ASN A 27 6.98 -5.36 -4.36
C ASN A 27 5.74 -6.21 -4.05
N LEU A 28 5.91 -7.31 -3.31
CA LEU A 28 4.80 -8.23 -2.99
C LEU A 28 3.63 -7.58 -2.26
N ARG A 29 3.87 -6.53 -1.47
CA ARG A 29 2.86 -5.90 -0.61
C ARG A 29 2.35 -4.58 -1.19
N THR A 30 3.24 -3.76 -1.74
CA THR A 30 2.90 -2.40 -2.17
C THR A 30 3.47 -2.06 -3.53
N ALA A 31 2.83 -1.09 -4.18
CA ALA A 31 3.31 -0.54 -5.44
C ALA A 31 3.03 0.96 -5.56
N PHE A 32 3.82 1.63 -6.37
CA PHE A 32 3.70 3.06 -6.68
C PHE A 32 3.24 3.26 -8.12
N TYR A 33 2.22 4.09 -8.29
CA TYR A 33 1.62 4.47 -9.57
C TYR A 33 1.62 6.00 -9.68
N PHE A 34 1.46 6.48 -10.91
CA PHE A 34 1.06 7.87 -11.13
C PHE A 34 -0.37 8.11 -10.63
N ALA A 35 -0.67 9.36 -10.32
CA ALA A 35 -2.00 9.80 -9.91
C ALA A 35 -3.08 9.44 -10.93
N LEU A 36 -4.29 9.17 -10.42
CA LEU A 36 -5.41 8.66 -11.22
C LEU A 36 -6.06 9.72 -12.11
N ASP A 37 -6.03 10.98 -11.68
CA ASP A 37 -6.85 12.06 -12.23
C ASP A 37 -6.04 13.31 -12.63
N ARG A 38 -4.70 13.21 -12.62
CA ARG A 38 -3.81 14.30 -13.03
C ARG A 38 -2.52 13.76 -13.65
N GLU A 39 -1.87 14.62 -14.43
CA GLU A 39 -0.51 14.36 -14.90
C GLU A 39 0.51 14.75 -13.83
N GLU A 40 1.49 13.89 -13.62
CA GLU A 40 2.61 14.15 -12.72
C GLU A 40 3.90 13.47 -13.23
N LYS A 41 5.06 14.01 -12.84
CA LYS A 41 6.37 13.48 -13.27
C LYS A 41 6.92 12.39 -12.34
N THR A 42 6.45 12.38 -11.10
CA THR A 42 6.89 11.45 -10.06
C THR A 42 5.66 10.75 -9.48
N PRO A 43 5.62 9.42 -9.41
CA PRO A 43 4.46 8.69 -8.93
C PRO A 43 4.18 8.99 -7.45
N SER A 44 2.96 9.42 -7.13
CA SER A 44 2.54 9.74 -5.75
C SER A 44 1.48 8.79 -5.19
N LEU A 45 0.90 7.91 -6.01
CA LEU A 45 -0.14 6.99 -5.58
C LEU A 45 0.49 5.69 -5.05
N SER A 46 0.38 5.46 -3.75
CA SER A 46 0.81 4.22 -3.09
C SER A 46 -0.37 3.27 -2.96
N VAL A 47 -0.23 2.06 -3.47
CA VAL A 47 -1.21 0.98 -3.40
C VAL A 47 -0.71 -0.09 -2.43
N ASP A 48 -1.53 -0.48 -1.45
CA ASP A 48 -1.29 -1.62 -0.54
C ASP A 48 -2.23 -2.75 -0.97
N PHE A 49 -1.64 -3.81 -1.56
CA PHE A 49 -2.39 -4.95 -2.10
C PHE A 49 -3.06 -5.76 -0.99
N MET A 50 -2.41 -5.89 0.18
CA MET A 50 -2.97 -6.64 1.31
C MET A 50 -4.16 -5.92 1.94
N LYS A 51 -4.15 -4.59 1.96
CA LYS A 51 -5.26 -3.78 2.48
C LYS A 51 -6.33 -3.48 1.44
N ASN A 52 -6.08 -3.81 0.18
CA ASN A 52 -6.94 -3.48 -0.96
C ASN A 52 -7.27 -1.99 -1.05
N ARG A 53 -6.29 -1.12 -0.77
CA ARG A 53 -6.45 0.34 -0.65
C ARG A 53 -5.29 1.09 -1.29
N ALA A 54 -5.56 2.31 -1.73
CA ALA A 54 -4.56 3.25 -2.20
C ALA A 54 -4.57 4.54 -1.39
N PHE A 55 -3.42 5.22 -1.36
CA PHE A 55 -3.25 6.54 -0.78
C PHE A 55 -2.43 7.40 -1.74
N ASP A 56 -2.98 8.56 -2.11
CA ASP A 56 -2.29 9.54 -2.94
C ASP A 56 -1.60 10.57 -2.05
N PHE A 57 -0.27 10.51 -2.01
CA PHE A 57 0.55 11.45 -1.25
C PHE A 57 0.56 12.86 -1.84
N GLY A 58 0.20 13.04 -3.11
CA GLY A 58 0.17 14.35 -3.76
C GLY A 58 -1.01 15.23 -3.33
N ILE A 59 -2.14 14.62 -2.95
CA ILE A 59 -3.35 15.34 -2.51
C ILE A 59 -3.87 14.90 -1.13
N GLY A 60 -3.24 13.91 -0.49
CA GLY A 60 -3.63 13.40 0.83
C GLY A 60 -4.94 12.62 0.85
N LYS A 61 -5.30 11.96 -0.26
CA LYS A 61 -6.59 11.26 -0.42
C LYS A 61 -6.41 9.75 -0.41
N SER A 62 -7.31 9.05 0.30
CA SER A 62 -7.40 7.59 0.28
C SER A 62 -8.41 7.11 -0.75
N TYR A 63 -8.16 5.95 -1.34
CA TYR A 63 -9.05 5.28 -2.27
C TYR A 63 -9.22 3.81 -1.91
N ASP A 64 -10.44 3.32 -2.10
CA ASP A 64 -10.79 1.91 -2.24
C ASP A 64 -11.09 1.60 -3.73
N VAL A 65 -11.36 0.34 -4.05
CA VAL A 65 -11.63 -0.09 -5.42
C VAL A 65 -12.79 0.66 -6.09
N ILE A 66 -13.82 1.04 -5.33
CA ILE A 66 -14.98 1.77 -5.87
C ILE A 66 -14.60 3.20 -6.20
N SER A 67 -13.96 3.89 -5.26
CA SER A 67 -13.54 5.28 -5.44
C SER A 67 -12.46 5.46 -6.49
N ILE A 68 -11.63 4.43 -6.77
CA ILE A 68 -10.73 4.41 -7.93
C ILE A 68 -11.53 4.48 -9.24
N VAL A 69 -12.51 3.60 -9.40
CA VAL A 69 -13.36 3.57 -10.60
C VAL A 69 -14.10 4.90 -10.75
N GLN A 70 -14.63 5.45 -9.66
CA GLN A 70 -15.28 6.77 -9.68
C GLN A 70 -14.32 7.89 -10.08
N ALA A 71 -13.06 7.85 -9.63
CA ALA A 71 -12.07 8.88 -9.97
C ALA A 71 -11.69 8.82 -11.45
N ILE A 72 -11.44 7.63 -11.99
CA ILE A 72 -11.02 7.44 -13.38
C ILE A 72 -12.18 7.70 -14.35
N ASN A 73 -13.34 7.05 -14.11
CA ASN A 73 -14.51 7.15 -14.99
C ASN A 73 -15.40 8.36 -14.72
N LYS A 74 -15.13 9.13 -13.66
CA LYS A 74 -15.94 10.28 -13.22
C LYS A 74 -17.43 9.93 -13.09
N CYS A 75 -17.71 8.78 -12.48
CA CYS A 75 -19.05 8.19 -12.44
C CYS A 75 -19.65 8.09 -11.03
N SER A 76 -20.96 7.80 -10.99
CA SER A 76 -21.65 7.54 -9.74
C SER A 76 -21.18 6.23 -9.10
N VAL A 77 -21.45 6.05 -7.80
CA VAL A 77 -21.20 4.77 -7.11
C VAL A 77 -21.93 3.64 -7.84
N SER A 78 -23.18 3.84 -8.25
CA SER A 78 -23.97 2.83 -8.96
C SER A 78 -23.30 2.37 -10.26
N ASP A 79 -22.76 3.30 -11.04
CA ASP A 79 -22.09 2.96 -12.30
C ASP A 79 -20.71 2.31 -12.06
N ALA A 80 -20.00 2.73 -11.01
CA ALA A 80 -18.78 2.07 -10.57
C ALA A 80 -19.04 0.61 -10.16
N LEU A 81 -20.12 0.34 -9.43
CA LEU A 81 -20.52 -1.02 -9.05
C LEU A 81 -20.83 -1.86 -10.30
N LYS A 82 -21.57 -1.34 -11.28
CA LYS A 82 -21.84 -2.05 -12.55
C LYS A 82 -20.57 -2.36 -13.33
N TYR A 83 -19.58 -1.46 -13.31
CA TYR A 83 -18.29 -1.71 -13.94
C TYR A 83 -17.55 -2.85 -13.23
N LEU A 84 -17.50 -2.80 -11.89
CA LEU A 84 -16.83 -3.79 -11.06
C LEU A 84 -17.50 -5.18 -11.14
N GLU A 85 -18.83 -5.23 -11.24
CA GLU A 85 -19.56 -6.49 -11.49
C GLU A 85 -19.19 -7.15 -12.81
N ARG A 86 -18.83 -6.38 -13.84
CA ARG A 86 -18.36 -6.91 -15.13
C ARG A 86 -16.91 -7.38 -15.06
N LEU A 87 -16.11 -6.78 -14.18
CA LEU A 87 -14.74 -7.23 -13.93
C LEU A 87 -14.67 -8.53 -13.15
N ASP A 88 -15.76 -8.87 -12.44
CA ASP A 88 -15.88 -10.10 -11.66
C ASP A 88 -16.13 -11.31 -12.60
N PHE A 89 -15.16 -11.57 -13.48
CA PHE A 89 -15.12 -12.79 -14.26
C PHE A 89 -14.84 -13.94 -13.31
N SER A 90 -15.84 -14.79 -13.20
CA SER A 90 -15.82 -16.08 -12.55
C SER A 90 -14.48 -16.80 -12.76
N GLN A 91 -13.74 -17.02 -11.67
CA GLN A 91 -12.63 -17.96 -11.55
C GLN A 91 -11.54 -17.89 -12.65
N ASP A 92 -10.61 -16.95 -12.50
CA ASP A 92 -9.21 -17.38 -12.55
C ASP A 92 -8.76 -17.63 -11.12
N LYS A 93 -9.06 -18.85 -10.63
CA LYS A 93 -8.27 -19.48 -9.58
C LYS A 93 -6.89 -19.78 -10.18
N THR A 94 -6.16 -18.76 -10.59
CA THR A 94 -4.71 -18.89 -10.47
C THR A 94 -4.51 -18.75 -8.98
N GLU A 95 -4.46 -19.90 -8.31
CA GLU A 95 -3.81 -20.06 -7.03
C GLU A 95 -2.41 -19.45 -7.20
N GLU A 96 -2.31 -18.13 -7.03
CA GLU A 96 -1.12 -17.58 -6.41
C GLU A 96 -1.13 -18.26 -5.05
N LYS A 97 -0.46 -19.41 -5.00
CA LYS A 97 0.01 -20.02 -3.78
C LYS A 97 0.68 -18.87 -3.07
N GLU A 98 -0.06 -18.24 -2.17
CA GLU A 98 0.45 -17.47 -1.08
C GLU A 98 1.37 -18.46 -0.37
N LYS A 99 2.61 -18.50 -0.83
CA LYS A 99 3.70 -18.78 0.07
C LYS A 99 3.56 -17.63 1.06
N GLU A 100 2.84 -17.91 2.14
CA GLU A 100 3.13 -17.37 3.45
C GLU A 100 4.61 -17.65 3.71
N THR A 101 5.49 -16.93 3.05
CA THR A 101 6.70 -16.51 3.70
C THR A 101 6.21 -15.49 4.71
N GLN A 102 5.78 -16.00 5.88
CA GLN A 102 6.28 -15.42 7.12
C GLN A 102 7.72 -15.07 6.81
N GLY A 103 7.99 -13.77 6.58
CA GLY A 103 9.31 -13.33 6.20
C GLY A 103 10.23 -13.87 7.28
N THR A 104 10.97 -14.93 6.96
CA THR A 104 11.93 -15.52 7.87
C THR A 104 12.83 -14.35 8.21
N LYS A 105 12.82 -13.94 9.48
CA LYS A 105 13.65 -12.82 9.91
C LYS A 105 15.06 -13.17 9.44
N THR A 106 15.57 -12.41 8.49
CA THR A 106 16.91 -12.61 7.93
C THR A 106 18.00 -12.12 8.89
N TYR A 107 17.59 -11.68 10.07
CA TYR A 107 18.43 -11.14 11.11
C TYR A 107 17.94 -11.60 12.47
N GLU A 108 18.89 -11.77 13.38
CA GLU A 108 18.67 -12.02 14.79
C GLU A 108 19.37 -10.95 15.62
N ILE A 109 18.84 -10.64 16.80
CA ILE A 109 19.51 -9.73 17.73
C ILE A 109 20.63 -10.53 18.39
N SER A 110 21.85 -10.33 17.92
CA SER A 110 23.03 -10.97 18.53
C SER A 110 23.32 -10.38 19.92
N GLU A 111 23.09 -9.07 20.12
CA GLU A 111 23.42 -8.41 21.38
C GLU A 111 22.65 -7.09 21.59
N MET A 112 22.40 -6.74 22.87
CA MET A 112 21.89 -5.44 23.30
C MET A 112 22.86 -4.81 24.31
N ARG A 113 23.41 -3.63 23.99
CA ARG A 113 24.32 -2.87 24.86
C ARG A 113 23.88 -1.43 25.02
N GLU A 114 24.31 -0.80 26.11
CA GLU A 114 24.19 0.65 26.26
C GLU A 114 25.11 1.40 25.28
N ILE A 115 24.74 2.64 24.97
CA ILE A 115 25.52 3.51 24.09
C ILE A 115 26.72 4.04 24.89
N ILE A 116 27.91 3.50 24.61
CA ILE A 116 29.14 3.87 25.33
C ILE A 116 29.89 5.02 24.64
N HIS A 117 29.78 5.15 23.31
CA HIS A 117 30.65 6.05 22.55
C HIS A 117 30.24 7.54 22.69
N PRO A 118 31.11 8.45 23.19
CA PRO A 118 30.74 9.84 23.45
C PRO A 118 30.29 10.63 22.21
N ALA A 119 30.88 10.36 21.05
CA ALA A 119 30.48 11.02 19.80
C ALA A 119 29.04 10.66 19.38
N LEU A 120 28.62 9.41 19.60
CA LEU A 120 27.27 8.96 19.30
C LEU A 120 26.26 9.58 20.28
N VAL A 121 26.61 9.67 21.57
CA VAL A 121 25.81 10.39 22.56
C VAL A 121 25.61 11.85 22.16
N ARG A 122 26.68 12.55 21.76
CA ARG A 122 26.61 13.95 21.30
C ARG A 122 25.69 14.09 20.08
N TYR A 123 25.86 13.24 19.08
CA TYR A 123 25.04 13.24 17.87
C TYR A 123 23.54 13.04 18.17
N LEU A 124 23.20 12.08 19.03
CA LEU A 124 21.81 11.82 19.41
C LEU A 124 21.18 13.00 20.18
N LYS A 125 21.97 13.72 20.98
CA LYS A 125 21.53 14.94 21.67
C LYS A 125 21.29 16.09 20.68
N GLU A 126 22.23 16.33 19.75
CA GLU A 126 22.08 17.34 18.68
C GLU A 126 20.82 17.10 17.84
N ARG A 127 20.52 15.84 17.54
CA ARG A 127 19.31 15.41 16.82
C ARG A 127 18.04 15.40 17.67
N LYS A 128 18.11 15.67 18.98
CA LYS A 128 17.00 15.65 19.95
C LYS A 128 16.27 14.29 20.05
N VAL A 129 17.02 13.19 19.88
CA VAL A 129 16.49 11.81 19.95
C VAL A 129 17.09 10.97 21.07
N TYR A 130 18.05 11.52 21.84
CA TYR A 130 18.73 10.77 22.91
C TYR A 130 17.79 10.22 23.99
N GLU A 131 16.72 10.95 24.31
CA GLU A 131 15.75 10.58 25.36
C GLU A 131 14.59 9.73 24.83
N GLN A 132 14.50 9.52 23.52
CA GLN A 132 13.42 8.77 22.87
C GLN A 132 13.57 7.25 22.98
N ARG A 133 14.40 6.75 23.90
CA ARG A 133 14.70 5.31 24.08
C ARG A 133 13.44 4.46 24.32
N TYR A 134 12.37 5.05 24.85
CA TYR A 134 11.09 4.38 25.10
C TYR A 134 10.30 4.09 23.81
N LEU A 135 10.52 4.84 22.72
CA LEU A 135 9.86 4.60 21.43
C LEU A 135 10.39 3.35 20.72
N CYS A 136 11.58 2.88 21.10
CA CYS A 136 12.20 1.67 20.57
C CYS A 136 11.94 0.43 21.44
N ARG A 137 11.17 0.54 22.53
CA ARG A 137 10.77 -0.61 23.35
C ARG A 137 9.47 -1.21 22.81
N THR A 138 9.61 -2.03 21.78
CA THR A 138 8.65 -3.08 21.46
C THR A 138 9.43 -4.21 20.80
N PHE A 139 9.75 -5.22 21.60
CA PHE A 139 10.10 -6.55 21.13
C PHE A 139 9.24 -7.54 21.90
#